data_AF-A0A6F9ACP2-F1
#
_entry.id   AF-A0A6F9ACP2-F1
#
_cell.length_a   1.000
_cell.length_b   1.000
_cell.length_c   1.000
_cell.angle_alpha   90.00
_cell.angle_beta   90.00
_cell.angle_gamma   90.00
#
_symmetry.space_group_name_H-M   'P 1'
#
loop_
_entity.id
_entity.type
_entity.pdbx_description
1 polymer ?
#
loop_
_entity_poly.entity_id
_entity_poly.type
_entity_poly.pdbx_seq_one_letter_code
_entity_poly.pdbx_strand_id
1 'polypeptide(L)'
;MAGGKGRGIAAFSFNIESLGLSRGNMPQTRVGPNKLYPDVEFKPVPLKVGEDEDYMLALKQEIRGTMRQLPHNIRPLAGKGGAKKKPIKVSSKEKSDVLSKLDELEKKDDVKSDEEKEEKKTTEEGEEEEIEGEELDEEELEEENDYIASYFEDGDDFGAGSDENMDEGATY
;
A
#
# COMPACT_ATOMS: atom_id res chain seq x y z
N MET A 1 -58.43 5.56 -16.92
CA MET A 1 -57.19 5.05 -17.55
C MET A 1 -56.38 6.23 -18.04
N ALA A 2 -55.33 6.63 -17.33
CA ALA A 2 -54.46 7.71 -17.76
C ALA A 2 -53.30 7.12 -18.57
N GLY A 3 -53.31 7.37 -19.88
CA GLY A 3 -52.25 6.96 -20.81
C GLY A 3 -51.01 7.83 -20.63
N GLY A 4 -49.92 7.24 -20.16
CA GLY A 4 -48.63 7.90 -20.04
C GLY A 4 -48.06 8.28 -21.41
N LYS A 5 -47.78 9.58 -21.59
CA LYS A 5 -47.14 10.15 -22.78
C LYS A 5 -45.65 9.79 -22.74
N GLY A 6 -45.23 8.78 -23.52
CA GLY A 6 -43.82 8.42 -23.67
C GLY A 6 -43.04 9.58 -24.31
N ARG A 7 -41.94 9.99 -23.69
CA ARG A 7 -40.95 10.90 -24.29
C ARG A 7 -40.14 10.09 -25.30
N GLY A 8 -40.27 10.40 -26.59
CA GLY A 8 -39.50 9.73 -27.64
C GLY A 8 -38.00 9.89 -27.42
N ILE A 9 -37.25 8.80 -27.59
CA ILE A 9 -35.78 8.80 -27.59
C ILE A 9 -35.33 9.65 -28.80
N ALA A 10 -34.56 10.70 -28.55
CA ALA A 10 -34.05 11.57 -29.60
C ALA A 10 -33.15 10.79 -30.57
N ALA A 11 -33.29 11.04 -31.87
CA ALA A 11 -32.37 10.52 -32.87
C ALA A 11 -30.97 11.11 -32.65
N PHE A 12 -29.95 10.25 -32.69
CA PHE A 12 -28.55 10.68 -32.60
C PHE A 12 -28.16 11.48 -33.85
N SER A 13 -27.21 12.41 -33.71
CA SER A 13 -26.71 13.24 -34.83
C SER A 13 -25.88 12.48 -35.86
N PHE A 14 -25.52 11.23 -35.56
CA PHE A 14 -24.75 10.33 -36.41
C PHE A 14 -25.56 9.06 -36.73
N ASN A 15 -25.17 8.35 -37.79
CA ASN A 15 -25.80 7.09 -38.15
C ASN A 15 -25.40 5.98 -37.15
N ILE A 16 -26.38 5.41 -36.46
CA ILE A 16 -26.18 4.37 -35.44
C ILE A 16 -26.01 2.99 -36.10
N GLU A 17 -26.58 2.80 -37.30
CA GLU A 17 -26.53 1.54 -38.03
C GLU A 17 -25.12 1.22 -38.52
N SER A 18 -24.29 2.23 -38.82
CA SER A 18 -22.88 2.04 -39.15
C SER A 18 -22.04 1.54 -37.96
N LEU A 19 -22.54 1.70 -36.74
CA LEU A 19 -21.93 1.14 -35.52
C LEU A 19 -22.49 -0.28 -35.20
N GLY A 20 -23.32 -0.85 -36.08
CA GLY A 20 -23.95 -2.15 -35.87
C GLY A 20 -25.07 -2.16 -34.82
N LEU A 21 -25.50 -0.98 -34.35
CA LEU A 21 -26.53 -0.83 -33.34
C LEU A 21 -27.87 -0.54 -34.03
N SER A 22 -28.92 -1.27 -33.65
CA SER A 22 -30.28 -1.04 -34.15
C SER A 22 -31.12 -0.33 -33.09
N ARG A 23 -32.14 0.44 -33.51
CA ARG A 23 -33.01 1.19 -32.58
C ARG A 23 -33.73 0.32 -31.54
N GLY A 24 -33.86 -0.99 -31.80
CA GLY A 24 -34.48 -1.96 -30.89
C GLY A 24 -33.49 -2.70 -29.99
N ASN A 25 -32.18 -2.56 -30.20
CA ASN A 25 -31.14 -3.27 -29.45
C ASN A 25 -30.11 -2.28 -28.87
N MET A 26 -30.61 -1.28 -28.13
CA MET A 26 -29.75 -0.31 -27.48
C MET A 26 -29.34 -0.86 -26.09
N PRO A 27 -28.05 -0.82 -25.71
CA PRO A 27 -27.59 -1.20 -24.38
C PRO A 27 -28.37 -0.47 -23.30
N GLN A 28 -28.59 -1.14 -22.17
CA GLN A 28 -29.28 -0.57 -21.04
C GLN A 28 -28.60 0.71 -20.57
N THR A 29 -29.39 1.77 -20.42
CA THR A 29 -28.92 3.04 -19.88
C THR A 29 -28.58 2.86 -18.40
N ARG A 30 -27.32 3.08 -18.02
CA ARG A 30 -26.87 2.99 -16.63
C ARG A 30 -27.54 4.09 -15.79
N VAL A 31 -27.96 3.74 -14.57
CA VAL A 31 -28.54 4.68 -13.60
C VAL A 31 -27.45 5.06 -12.60
N GLY A 32 -26.73 6.16 -12.89
CA GLY A 32 -25.71 6.73 -12.00
C GLY A 32 -24.26 6.31 -12.29
N PRO A 33 -23.29 6.95 -11.61
CA PRO A 33 -21.88 6.64 -11.77
C PRO A 33 -21.56 5.24 -11.22
N ASN A 34 -20.51 4.61 -11.75
CA ASN A 34 -20.00 3.36 -11.19
C ASN A 34 -19.53 3.58 -9.75
N LYS A 35 -19.57 2.52 -8.94
CA LYS A 35 -18.97 2.54 -7.60
C LYS A 35 -17.48 2.91 -7.70
N LEU A 36 -16.98 3.70 -6.75
CA LEU A 36 -15.55 4.05 -6.68
C LEU A 36 -14.67 2.82 -6.47
N TYR A 37 -15.18 1.84 -5.72
CA TYR A 37 -14.54 0.56 -5.48
C TYR A 37 -15.44 -0.55 -6.04
N PRO A 38 -15.09 -1.14 -7.20
CA PRO A 38 -15.80 -2.30 -7.70
C PRO A 38 -15.54 -3.51 -6.81
N ASP A 39 -16.51 -4.41 -6.75
CA ASP A 39 -16.38 -5.66 -6.00
C ASP A 39 -15.39 -6.57 -6.76
N VAL A 40 -14.28 -6.95 -6.11
CA VAL A 40 -13.27 -7.85 -6.69
C VAL A 40 -13.61 -9.30 -6.39
N GLU A 41 -13.45 -10.19 -7.37
CA GLU A 41 -13.74 -11.62 -7.22
C GLU A 41 -12.71 -12.34 -6.34
N PHE A 42 -11.44 -11.93 -6.41
CA PHE A 42 -10.34 -12.52 -5.68
C PHE A 42 -9.87 -11.63 -4.53
N LYS A 43 -9.67 -12.24 -3.37
CA LYS A 43 -9.08 -11.59 -2.20
C LYS A 43 -7.56 -11.78 -2.23
N PRO A 44 -6.78 -10.86 -1.64
CA PRO A 44 -5.34 -11.07 -1.51
C PRO A 44 -5.05 -12.33 -0.70
N VAL A 45 -3.92 -12.98 -1.02
CA VAL A 45 -3.44 -14.15 -0.29
C VAL A 45 -3.18 -13.76 1.17
N PRO A 46 -3.56 -14.60 2.16
CA PRO A 46 -3.21 -14.37 3.55
C PRO A 46 -1.70 -14.20 3.73
N LEU A 47 -1.29 -13.36 4.68
CA LEU A 47 0.11 -13.30 5.05
C LEU A 47 0.54 -14.66 5.58
N LYS A 48 1.77 -15.03 5.25
CA LYS A 48 2.43 -16.17 5.88
C LYS A 48 2.57 -15.89 7.38
N VAL A 49 2.72 -16.96 8.16
CA VAL A 49 2.86 -16.90 9.62
C VAL A 49 4.00 -17.82 10.01
N GLY A 50 4.93 -17.32 10.82
CA GLY A 50 6.06 -18.10 11.32
C GLY A 50 7.01 -17.23 12.15
N GLU A 51 7.82 -17.88 12.98
CA GLU A 51 8.78 -17.20 13.86
C GLU A 51 9.81 -16.36 13.06
N ASP A 52 10.26 -16.88 11.91
CA ASP A 52 11.20 -16.17 11.03
C ASP A 52 10.60 -14.88 10.45
N GLU A 53 9.32 -14.92 10.09
CA GLU A 53 8.63 -13.77 9.51
C GLU A 53 8.36 -12.70 10.55
N ASP A 54 8.00 -13.12 11.77
CA ASP A 54 7.86 -12.25 12.93
C ASP A 54 9.20 -11.63 13.34
N TYR A 55 10.29 -12.39 13.29
CA TYR A 55 11.64 -11.90 13.54
C TYR A 55 12.03 -10.83 12.50
N MET A 56 11.85 -11.11 11.22
CA MET A 56 12.15 -10.16 10.15
C MET A 56 11.26 -8.91 10.23
N LEU A 57 10.00 -9.07 10.63
CA LEU A 57 9.08 -7.95 10.88
C LEU A 57 9.56 -7.08 12.05
N ALA A 58 9.96 -7.69 13.16
CA ALA A 58 10.51 -6.99 14.32
C ALA A 58 11.80 -6.24 13.95
N LEU A 59 12.75 -6.92 13.29
CA LEU A 59 14.01 -6.34 12.84
C LEU A 59 13.78 -5.14 11.92
N LYS A 60 12.84 -5.24 10.97
CA LYS A 60 12.45 -4.13 10.10
C LYS A 60 11.94 -2.92 10.88
N GLN A 61 11.14 -3.15 11.93
CA GLN A 61 10.63 -2.07 12.79
C GLN A 61 11.73 -1.42 13.60
N GLU A 62 12.65 -2.21 14.17
CA GLU A 62 13.80 -1.73 14.91
C GLU A 62 14.72 -0.88 14.02
N ILE A 63 15.07 -1.38 12.83
CA ILE A 63 15.89 -0.62 11.86
C ILE A 63 15.24 0.72 11.53
N ARG A 64 13.92 0.76 11.29
CA ARG A 64 13.23 2.03 11.08
C ARG A 64 13.37 2.96 12.28
N GLY A 65 13.28 2.43 13.50
CA GLY A 65 13.46 3.17 14.73
C GLY A 65 14.88 3.74 14.88
N THR A 66 15.90 2.90 14.70
CA THR A 66 17.32 3.26 14.83
C THR A 66 17.75 4.24 13.75
N MET A 67 17.33 4.03 12.50
CA MET A 67 17.61 4.92 11.37
C MET A 67 17.10 6.34 11.60
N ARG A 68 15.96 6.51 12.30
CA ARG A 68 15.45 7.86 12.64
C ARG A 68 16.31 8.58 13.68
N GLN A 69 17.10 7.86 14.46
CA GLN A 69 17.98 8.41 15.50
C GLN A 69 19.42 8.61 15.01
N LEU A 70 19.82 7.90 13.95
CA LEU A 70 21.13 8.05 13.32
C LEU A 70 21.33 9.47 12.78
N PRO A 71 22.58 9.98 12.77
CA PRO A 71 22.90 11.33 12.30
C PRO A 71 22.63 11.53 10.80
N HIS A 72 22.47 10.43 10.06
CA HIS A 72 22.12 10.43 8.65
C HIS A 72 20.65 10.78 8.38
N ASN A 73 19.78 10.78 9.40
CA ASN A 73 18.40 11.22 9.27
C ASN A 73 18.30 12.76 9.31
N ILE A 74 18.58 13.39 8.17
CA ILE A 74 18.50 14.84 7.99
C ILE A 74 17.03 15.28 8.13
N ARG A 75 16.72 15.97 9.23
CA ARG A 75 15.38 16.48 9.46
C ARG A 75 15.14 17.70 8.58
N PRO A 76 13.96 17.85 7.96
CA PRO A 76 13.61 19.06 7.25
C PRO A 76 13.68 20.24 8.23
N LEU A 77 14.27 21.35 7.79
CA LEU A 77 14.35 22.56 8.58
C LEU A 77 12.92 23.02 8.89
N ALA A 78 12.50 22.93 10.16
CA ALA A 78 11.24 23.50 10.58
C ALA A 78 11.30 25.00 10.25
N GLY A 79 10.48 25.42 9.27
CA GLY A 79 10.32 26.83 8.95
C GLY A 79 10.08 27.60 10.23
N LYS A 80 10.73 28.76 10.38
CA LYS A 80 10.75 29.59 11.61
C LYS A 80 9.33 29.89 12.10
N GLY A 81 8.75 28.97 12.86
CA GLY A 81 7.48 29.09 13.56
C GLY A 81 7.76 29.63 14.96
N GLY A 82 7.13 30.75 15.28
CA GLY A 82 7.41 31.57 16.46
C GLY A 82 7.26 30.87 17.81
N ALA A 83 7.83 31.56 18.80
CA ALA A 83 7.80 31.30 20.24
C ALA A 83 8.46 29.99 20.70
N LYS A 84 9.63 30.14 21.33
CA LYS A 84 10.25 29.10 22.16
C LYS A 84 9.28 28.71 23.28
N LYS A 85 8.59 27.57 23.15
CA LYS A 85 7.93 26.95 24.30
C LYS A 85 9.03 26.50 25.26
N LYS A 86 9.01 27.05 26.47
CA LYS A 86 9.91 26.62 27.57
C LYS A 86 9.73 25.11 27.75
N PRO A 87 10.81 24.32 27.96
CA PRO A 87 10.64 22.91 28.29
C PRO A 87 9.81 22.82 29.57
N ILE A 88 8.67 22.13 29.50
CA ILE A 88 7.87 21.83 30.68
C ILE A 88 8.72 20.91 31.54
N LYS A 89 9.28 21.46 32.62
CA LYS A 89 9.91 20.66 33.67
C LYS A 89 8.77 19.98 34.42
N VAL A 90 8.53 18.71 34.11
CA VAL A 90 7.70 17.85 34.96
C VAL A 90 8.29 17.88 36.37
N SER A 91 7.46 18.26 37.32
CA SER A 91 7.86 18.40 38.72
C SER A 91 8.19 17.02 39.29
N SER A 92 9.09 16.95 40.28
CA SER A 92 9.41 15.68 40.95
C SER A 92 8.19 14.99 41.58
N LYS A 93 7.17 15.79 41.94
CA LYS A 93 5.90 15.32 42.49
C LYS A 93 5.08 14.54 41.47
N GLU A 94 5.00 15.02 40.23
CA GLU A 94 4.30 14.30 39.16
C GLU A 94 4.99 12.97 38.83
N LYS A 95 6.32 12.89 38.98
CA LYS A 95 7.06 11.63 38.80
C LYS A 95 6.78 10.63 39.91
N SER A 96 6.73 11.08 41.17
CA SER A 96 6.41 10.20 42.30
C SER A 96 4.99 9.66 42.23
N ASP A 97 4.03 10.49 41.81
CA ASP A 97 2.63 10.10 41.71
C ASP A 97 2.37 9.07 40.59
N VAL A 98 3.21 9.07 39.55
CA VAL A 98 3.17 8.04 38.49
C VAL A 98 3.80 6.73 38.97
N LEU A 99 4.93 6.80 39.69
CA LEU A 99 5.59 5.63 40.26
C LEU A 99 4.69 4.89 41.25
N SER A 100 4.03 5.63 42.15
CA SER A 100 3.12 5.01 43.13
C SER A 100 1.91 4.32 42.47
N LYS A 101 1.41 4.86 41.36
CA LYS A 101 0.30 4.25 40.62
C LYS A 101 0.72 2.96 39.89
N LEU A 102 1.95 2.86 39.41
CA LEU A 102 2.47 1.64 38.80
C LEU A 102 2.62 0.53 39.85
N ASP A 103 3.21 0.84 41.00
CA ASP A 103 3.37 -0.11 42.12
C ASP A 103 2.02 -0.63 42.65
N GLU A 104 0.96 0.18 42.59
CA GLU A 104 -0.39 -0.22 42.99
C GLU A 104 -1.08 -1.17 42.00
N LEU A 105 -0.76 -1.05 40.70
CA LEU A 105 -1.30 -1.93 39.66
C LEU A 105 -0.63 -3.30 39.71
N GLU A 106 0.69 -3.34 39.88
CA GLU A 106 1.46 -4.59 39.99
C GLU A 106 0.93 -5.47 41.15
N LYS A 107 0.59 -4.86 42.30
CA LYS A 107 0.02 -5.58 43.45
C LYS A 107 -1.41 -6.07 43.27
N LYS A 108 -2.16 -5.54 42.30
CA LYS A 108 -3.55 -5.96 42.04
C LYS A 108 -3.64 -7.12 41.06
N ASP A 109 -2.58 -7.38 40.29
CA ASP A 109 -2.56 -8.47 39.30
C ASP A 109 -2.23 -9.85 39.92
N ASP A 110 -1.71 -9.92 41.15
CA ASP A 110 -1.42 -11.19 41.87
C ASP A 110 -2.66 -11.89 42.46
N VAL A 111 -3.88 -11.35 42.30
CA VAL A 111 -5.12 -11.94 42.85
C VAL A 111 -6.16 -12.21 41.76
N LYS A 112 -5.85 -13.18 40.88
CA LYS A 112 -6.73 -14.30 40.49
C LYS A 112 -6.12 -15.09 39.31
N SER A 113 -5.47 -16.18 39.68
CA SER A 113 -5.25 -17.34 38.82
C SER A 113 -5.61 -18.57 39.66
N ASP A 114 -6.83 -19.10 39.53
CA ASP A 114 -7.07 -20.51 39.86
C ASP A 114 -8.35 -21.06 39.20
N GLU A 115 -8.22 -22.30 38.74
CA GLU A 115 -9.24 -23.27 38.35
C GLU A 115 -9.83 -23.22 36.91
N GLU A 116 -9.20 -23.95 35.98
CA GLU A 116 -9.78 -25.21 35.46
C GLU A 116 -8.75 -26.07 34.72
N LYS A 117 -8.87 -27.38 34.91
CA LYS A 117 -7.87 -28.43 34.66
C LYS A 117 -8.38 -29.41 33.61
N GLU A 118 -7.47 -29.81 32.72
CA GLU A 118 -7.40 -31.09 31.97
C GLU A 118 -8.56 -31.52 31.05
N GLU A 119 -8.24 -31.69 29.75
CA GLU A 119 -8.31 -33.03 29.14
C GLU A 119 -7.29 -33.18 28.00
N LYS A 120 -6.53 -34.27 28.08
CA LYS A 120 -5.43 -34.69 27.22
C LYS A 120 -5.95 -35.77 26.26
N LYS A 121 -5.69 -35.65 24.95
CA LYS A 121 -5.74 -36.78 24.02
C LYS A 121 -4.47 -36.79 23.15
N THR A 122 -3.59 -37.74 23.48
CA THR A 122 -2.52 -38.33 22.62
C THR A 122 -3.18 -39.13 21.51
N THR A 123 -2.75 -39.08 20.24
CA THR A 123 -1.77 -39.94 19.50
C THR A 123 -2.00 -39.58 18.01
N GLU A 124 -1.10 -39.62 17.02
CA GLU A 124 0.20 -40.25 16.76
C GLU A 124 0.76 -39.61 15.46
N GLU A 125 2.10 -39.62 15.30
CA GLU A 125 2.89 -39.81 14.05
C GLU A 125 2.53 -38.95 12.81
N GLY A 126 3.40 -38.16 12.21
CA GLY A 126 4.81 -38.39 11.91
C GLY A 126 4.95 -38.28 10.38
N GLU A 127 5.42 -37.13 9.88
CA GLU A 127 5.90 -36.97 8.50
C GLU A 127 6.81 -35.73 8.48
N GLU A 128 8.12 -36.00 8.48
CA GLU A 128 9.17 -35.03 8.18
C GLU A 128 9.19 -34.86 6.65
N GLU A 129 8.55 -33.83 6.12
CA GLU A 129 8.85 -33.36 4.76
C GLU A 129 9.97 -32.33 4.84
N GLU A 130 11.17 -32.81 4.55
CA GLU A 130 12.35 -32.05 4.16
C GLU A 130 11.99 -31.18 2.94
N ILE A 131 11.82 -29.88 3.16
CA ILE A 131 11.67 -28.91 2.07
C ILE A 131 13.05 -28.82 1.39
N GLU A 132 13.19 -29.51 0.26
CA GLU A 132 14.28 -29.28 -0.69
C GLU A 132 14.26 -27.79 -1.08
N GLY A 133 15.31 -27.06 -0.71
CA GLY A 133 15.55 -25.73 -1.24
C GLY A 133 15.79 -25.85 -2.74
N GLU A 134 14.83 -25.40 -3.55
CA GLU A 134 15.09 -25.12 -4.96
C GLU A 134 16.20 -24.05 -5.01
N GLU A 135 17.43 -24.45 -5.37
CA GLU A 135 18.48 -23.52 -5.76
C GLU A 135 18.02 -22.82 -7.03
N LEU A 136 17.37 -21.66 -6.87
CA LEU A 136 17.09 -20.74 -7.96
C LEU A 136 18.44 -20.30 -8.55
N ASP A 137 18.62 -20.53 -9.84
CA ASP A 137 19.85 -20.19 -10.56
C ASP A 137 20.10 -18.68 -10.49
N GLU A 138 21.25 -18.28 -9.93
CA GLU A 138 21.61 -16.87 -9.79
C GLU A 138 21.67 -16.17 -11.15
N GLU A 139 21.94 -16.90 -12.25
CA GLU A 139 21.92 -16.36 -13.62
C GLU A 139 20.51 -15.87 -14.04
N GLU A 140 19.43 -16.54 -13.64
CA GLU A 140 18.06 -16.16 -14.04
C GLU A 140 17.56 -14.91 -13.29
N LEU A 141 18.11 -14.66 -12.09
CA LEU A 141 17.83 -13.46 -11.30
C LEU A 141 18.58 -12.21 -11.80
N GLU A 142 19.70 -12.41 -12.49
CA GLU A 142 20.49 -11.33 -13.09
C GLU A 142 19.84 -10.81 -14.38
N GLU A 143 19.34 -11.69 -15.26
CA GLU A 143 18.68 -11.31 -16.53
C GLU A 143 17.43 -10.44 -16.33
N GLU A 144 16.64 -10.66 -15.27
CA GLU A 144 15.44 -9.85 -14.99
C GLU A 144 15.73 -8.42 -14.49
N ASN A 145 16.97 -8.14 -14.06
CA ASN A 145 17.37 -6.82 -13.54
C ASN A 145 18.09 -5.92 -14.56
N ASP A 146 18.19 -6.34 -15.83
CA ASP A 146 18.80 -5.58 -16.93
C ASP A 146 17.96 -4.39 -17.43
N TYR A 147 16.80 -4.17 -16.82
CA TYR A 147 15.88 -3.08 -17.15
C TYR A 147 16.51 -1.68 -17.04
N ILE A 148 17.44 -1.48 -16.10
CA ILE A 148 18.13 -0.18 -15.92
C ILE A 148 19.22 0.01 -16.97
N ALA A 149 19.87 -1.07 -17.43
CA ALA A 149 20.95 -1.00 -18.41
C ALA A 149 20.42 -0.60 -19.80
N SER A 150 19.30 -1.19 -20.22
CA SER A 150 18.66 -0.87 -21.52
C SER A 150 18.02 0.52 -21.57
N TYR A 151 17.60 1.10 -20.43
CA TYR A 151 16.93 2.40 -20.40
C TYR A 151 17.86 3.59 -20.71
N PHE A 152 19.17 3.46 -20.49
CA PHE A 152 20.15 4.52 -20.73
C PHE A 152 21.03 4.31 -21.97
N GLU A 153 21.04 3.11 -22.55
CA GLU A 153 21.92 2.79 -23.69
C GLU A 153 21.39 3.35 -25.01
N ASP A 154 20.07 3.41 -25.21
CA ASP A 154 19.44 3.97 -26.43
C ASP A 154 19.39 5.52 -26.45
N GLY A 155 19.97 6.19 -25.46
CA GLY A 155 19.84 7.64 -25.25
C GLY A 155 20.86 8.53 -25.98
N ASP A 156 21.92 7.96 -26.56
CA ASP A 156 23.06 8.74 -27.08
C ASP A 156 22.99 9.03 -28.60
N ASP A 157 21.93 8.62 -29.31
CA ASP A 157 21.81 8.84 -30.77
C ASP A 157 20.94 10.04 -31.18
N PHE A 158 20.18 10.66 -30.25
CA PHE A 158 19.25 11.76 -30.57
C PHE A 158 19.82 13.18 -30.38
N GLY A 159 21.14 13.36 -30.59
CA GLY A 159 21.83 14.61 -30.26
C GLY A 159 22.45 15.41 -31.42
N ALA A 160 22.47 14.92 -32.66
CA ALA A 160 23.41 15.47 -33.66
C ALA A 160 22.83 15.86 -35.04
N GLY A 161 21.55 16.25 -35.18
CA GLY A 161 21.08 16.54 -36.55
C GLY A 161 19.75 17.23 -36.85
N SER A 162 19.13 18.03 -35.98
CA SER A 162 17.97 18.84 -36.45
C SER A 162 17.66 20.09 -35.63
N ASP A 163 18.47 21.14 -35.83
CA ASP A 163 18.08 22.53 -35.55
C ASP A 163 18.52 23.43 -36.73
N GLU A 164 17.91 23.21 -37.90
CA GLU A 164 18.15 24.03 -39.10
C GLU A 164 16.87 24.38 -39.88
N ASN A 165 15.68 24.42 -39.25
CA ASN A 165 14.50 24.94 -39.95
C ASN A 165 13.43 25.51 -39.01
N MET A 166 13.63 26.76 -38.57
CA MET A 166 12.53 27.56 -37.99
C MET A 166 12.66 29.07 -38.25
N ASP A 167 13.03 29.48 -39.47
CA ASP A 167 12.85 30.88 -39.89
C ASP A 167 12.46 30.99 -41.37
N GLU A 168 11.16 30.83 -41.67
CA GLU A 168 10.58 31.44 -42.86
C GLU A 168 9.10 31.76 -42.60
N GLY A 169 8.75 33.05 -42.51
CA GLY A 169 7.35 33.44 -42.43
C GLY A 169 6.99 34.86 -41.99
N ALA A 170 7.82 35.89 -42.25
CA ALA A 170 7.32 37.27 -42.20
C ALA A 170 6.65 37.62 -43.54
N THR A 171 5.34 37.41 -43.63
CA THR A 171 4.51 37.92 -44.73
C THR A 171 4.20 39.41 -44.52
N TYR A 172 4.53 40.23 -45.51
CA TYR A 172 4.17 41.65 -45.68
C TYR A 172 2.67 41.85 -45.95
#